data_AF-A0A5T0HJ27-F1
#
_entry.id   AF-A0A5T0HJ27-F1
#
_cell.length_a   1.000
_cell.length_b   1.000
_cell.length_c   1.000
_cell.angle_alpha   90.00
_cell.angle_beta   90.00
_cell.angle_gamma   90.00
#
_symmetry.space_group_name_H-M   'P 1'
#
loop_
_entity.id
_entity.type
_entity.pdbx_description
1 polymer ?
#
loop_
_entity_poly.entity_id
_entity_poly.type
_entity_poly.pdbx_seq_one_letter_code
_entity_poly.pdbx_strand_id
1 'polypeptide(L)'
;MLFGFDDKREFIPQIYHYLNNQELMLTFLTQYNASVNSDLKIPLLYAKNTKSLKMIFGNFLHDIMHVSFGKIQNINIKLNAYAFCFQKRKSLIFNTKISKNVDFLRLLRIYLYGICFDVQILFSSYVYDKVSFQNNGKNIDQDGDLIIIDKKFAILPLCKEINTHNLKIENEIHGLLNLIKENNFEKFYIVCPRNKNFTHFIEIKHFLCDLNKTMLKLVPYKISNQIIRRK
;
A
#
# COMPACT_ATOMS: atom_id res chain seq x y z
N MET A 1 -0.63 -4.34 13.16
CA MET A 1 -0.19 -2.95 13.53
C MET A 1 -0.94 -1.99 12.64
N LEU A 2 -1.44 -0.84 13.15
CA LEU A 2 -2.32 0.03 12.35
C LEU A 2 -1.54 1.10 11.57
N PHE A 3 -2.01 1.39 10.35
CA PHE A 3 -1.59 2.55 9.56
C PHE A 3 -2.81 3.36 9.10
N GLY A 4 -2.87 4.63 9.47
CA GLY A 4 -3.99 5.50 9.11
C GLY A 4 -4.19 6.63 10.11
N PHE A 5 -5.42 7.12 10.23
CA PHE A 5 -5.77 8.21 11.14
C PHE A 5 -7.21 8.07 11.65
N ASP A 6 -7.47 8.71 12.79
CA ASP A 6 -8.81 9.01 13.29
C ASP A 6 -8.96 10.55 13.45
N ASP A 7 -10.02 10.99 14.13
CA ASP A 7 -10.25 12.42 14.36
C ASP A 7 -9.26 13.08 15.32
N LYS A 8 -8.55 12.29 16.11
CA LYS A 8 -7.68 12.76 17.19
C LYS A 8 -6.20 12.60 16.86
N ARG A 9 -5.83 11.57 16.09
CA ARG A 9 -4.42 11.19 15.89
C ARG A 9 -4.17 10.40 14.61
N GLU A 10 -2.88 10.27 14.30
CA GLU A 10 -2.38 9.38 13.26
C GLU A 10 -1.75 8.13 13.88
N PHE A 11 -1.94 7.00 13.21
CA PHE A 11 -1.35 5.72 13.55
C PHE A 11 -0.26 5.46 12.54
N ILE A 12 1.00 5.68 12.94
CA ILE A 12 2.16 5.46 12.07
C ILE A 12 2.90 4.20 12.54
N PRO A 13 2.98 3.17 11.68
CA PRO A 13 3.76 1.97 11.95
C PRO A 13 5.24 2.26 12.27
N GLN A 14 5.81 1.54 13.25
CA GLN A 14 7.23 1.69 13.62
C GLN A 14 8.18 1.52 12.43
N ILE A 15 7.86 0.57 11.55
CA ILE A 15 8.60 0.29 10.30
C ILE A 15 8.68 1.49 9.35
N TYR A 16 7.88 2.54 9.56
CA TYR A 16 7.89 3.75 8.73
C TYR A 16 8.35 5.00 9.49
N HIS A 17 8.77 4.90 10.76
CA HIS A 17 9.21 6.04 11.57
C HIS A 17 10.48 6.71 11.05
N TYR A 18 11.31 5.98 10.29
CA TYR A 18 12.52 6.55 9.69
C TYR A 18 12.25 7.39 8.43
N LEU A 19 11.04 7.32 7.87
CA LEU A 19 10.67 8.06 6.66
C LEU A 19 10.47 9.54 6.99
N ASN A 20 10.91 10.42 6.10
CA ASN A 20 10.51 11.83 6.23
C ASN A 20 9.00 11.98 5.94
N ASN A 21 8.42 13.10 6.35
CA ASN A 21 6.97 13.30 6.25
C ASN A 21 6.44 13.11 4.80
N GLN A 22 7.15 13.60 3.79
CA GLN A 22 6.74 13.45 2.39
C GLN A 22 6.77 11.97 1.94
N GLU A 23 7.84 11.25 2.29
CA GLU A 23 7.96 9.82 2.02
C GLU A 23 6.86 9.02 2.73
N LEU A 24 6.51 9.40 3.95
CA LEU A 24 5.46 8.76 4.74
C LEU A 24 4.08 8.95 4.09
N MET A 25 3.72 10.19 3.69
CA MET A 25 2.45 10.47 2.99
C MET A 25 2.35 9.68 1.68
N LEU A 26 3.42 9.64 0.90
CA LEU A 26 3.48 8.87 -0.34
C LEU A 26 3.39 7.37 -0.08
N THR A 27 4.04 6.87 0.96
CA THR A 27 4.02 5.45 1.36
C THR A 27 2.62 5.02 1.79
N PHE A 28 1.93 5.83 2.60
CA PHE A 28 0.54 5.59 2.95
C PHE A 28 -0.36 5.59 1.72
N LEU A 29 -0.33 6.67 0.93
CA LEU A 29 -1.27 6.83 -0.18
C LEU A 29 -1.05 5.79 -1.29
N THR A 30 0.20 5.37 -1.51
CA THR A 30 0.52 4.29 -2.46
C THR A 30 -0.10 2.97 -2.01
N GLN A 31 -0.01 2.62 -0.73
CA GLN A 31 -0.60 1.40 -0.20
C GLN A 31 -2.12 1.47 -0.13
N TYR A 32 -2.68 2.61 0.33
CA TYR A 32 -4.12 2.87 0.31
C TYR A 32 -4.71 2.67 -1.09
N ASN A 33 -4.09 3.26 -2.12
CA ASN A 33 -4.57 3.12 -3.49
C ASN A 33 -4.45 1.70 -4.04
N ALA A 34 -3.60 0.85 -3.47
CA ALA A 34 -3.54 -0.57 -3.82
C ALA A 34 -4.57 -1.41 -3.08
N SER A 35 -5.10 -0.94 -1.94
CA SER A 35 -6.07 -1.67 -1.13
C SER A 35 -7.53 -1.28 -1.38
N VAL A 36 -7.80 -0.28 -2.23
CA VAL A 36 -9.14 0.22 -2.51
C VAL A 36 -9.50 0.15 -3.99
N ASN A 37 -10.80 0.09 -4.25
CA ASN A 37 -11.39 0.14 -5.59
C ASN A 37 -11.05 1.47 -6.30
N SER A 38 -11.12 1.46 -7.63
CA SER A 38 -10.71 2.58 -8.48
C SER A 38 -11.45 3.90 -8.21
N ASP A 39 -12.68 3.83 -7.71
CA ASP A 39 -13.57 4.94 -7.32
C ASP A 39 -13.15 5.62 -6.01
N LEU A 40 -12.31 4.97 -5.20
CA LEU A 40 -11.76 5.51 -3.96
C LEU A 40 -10.29 5.95 -4.09
N LYS A 41 -9.63 5.65 -5.20
CA LYS A 41 -8.22 6.00 -5.38
C LYS A 41 -8.01 7.51 -5.45
N ILE A 42 -7.03 8.01 -4.71
CA ILE A 42 -6.66 9.43 -4.66
C ILE A 42 -5.37 9.64 -5.45
N PRO A 43 -5.30 10.63 -6.36
CA PRO A 43 -4.06 10.94 -7.08
C PRO A 43 -2.88 11.22 -6.15
N LEU A 44 -1.71 10.66 -6.46
CA LEU A 44 -0.52 10.77 -5.60
C LEU A 44 0.00 12.19 -5.39
N LEU A 45 -0.41 13.14 -6.23
CA LEU A 45 -0.10 14.55 -6.05
C LEU A 45 -0.65 15.09 -4.71
N TYR A 46 -1.77 14.53 -4.21
CA TYR A 46 -2.38 14.95 -2.95
C TYR A 46 -1.60 14.50 -1.71
N ALA A 47 -0.63 13.60 -1.87
CA ALA A 47 0.36 13.29 -0.83
C ALA A 47 1.57 14.24 -0.86
N LYS A 48 1.81 14.96 -1.98
CA LYS A 48 2.93 15.90 -2.07
C LYS A 48 2.66 17.11 -1.17
N ASN A 49 3.69 17.57 -0.47
CA ASN A 49 3.66 18.78 0.37
C ASN A 49 2.54 18.81 1.43
N THR A 50 2.04 17.63 1.81
CA THR A 50 0.94 17.49 2.77
C THR A 50 1.48 17.13 4.15
N LYS A 51 0.89 17.71 5.21
CA LYS A 51 1.40 17.58 6.58
C LYS A 51 0.83 16.39 7.36
N SER A 52 -0.26 15.79 6.88
CA SER A 52 -0.94 14.68 7.57
C SER A 52 -1.71 13.81 6.58
N LEU A 53 -1.92 12.55 6.92
CA LEU A 53 -2.71 11.57 6.19
C LEU A 53 -4.13 12.09 5.93
N LYS A 54 -4.77 12.68 6.95
CA LYS A 54 -6.11 13.28 6.85
C LYS A 54 -6.18 14.40 5.81
N MET A 55 -5.12 15.22 5.69
CA MET A 55 -5.07 16.30 4.70
C MET A 55 -5.03 15.79 3.27
N ILE A 56 -4.53 14.58 3.00
CA ILE A 56 -4.55 13.98 1.65
C ILE A 56 -5.99 13.90 1.15
N PHE A 57 -6.89 13.37 1.98
CA PHE A 57 -8.31 13.25 1.69
C PHE A 57 -8.98 14.62 1.60
N GLY A 58 -8.69 15.52 2.55
CA GLY A 58 -9.28 16.86 2.57
C GLY A 58 -8.93 17.68 1.33
N ASN A 59 -7.67 17.64 0.89
CA ASN A 59 -7.23 18.34 -0.31
C ASN A 59 -7.89 17.78 -1.58
N PHE A 60 -8.00 16.45 -1.68
CA PHE A 60 -8.67 15.82 -2.83
C PHE A 60 -10.18 16.12 -2.87
N LEU A 61 -10.88 15.99 -1.73
CA LEU A 61 -12.30 16.31 -1.62
C LEU A 61 -12.58 17.75 -1.99
N HIS A 62 -11.75 18.68 -1.51
CA HIS A 62 -11.84 20.09 -1.85
C HIS A 62 -11.80 20.30 -3.37
N ASP A 63 -10.81 19.73 -4.06
CA ASP A 63 -10.68 19.91 -5.50
C ASP A 63 -11.84 19.28 -6.27
N ILE A 64 -12.30 18.09 -5.88
CA ILE A 64 -13.48 17.46 -6.51
C ILE A 64 -14.72 18.35 -6.37
N MET A 65 -14.94 18.95 -5.20
CA MET A 65 -16.11 19.81 -4.97
C MET A 65 -16.11 21.09 -5.80
N HIS A 66 -14.92 21.60 -6.16
CA HIS A 66 -14.77 22.81 -6.97
C HIS A 66 -14.77 22.55 -8.48
N VAL A 67 -14.68 21.29 -8.92
CA VAL A 67 -14.95 20.88 -10.32
C VAL A 67 -16.47 20.80 -10.51
N SER A 68 -17.07 21.95 -10.86
CA SER A 68 -18.48 22.17 -11.24
C SER A 68 -19.33 20.91 -11.49
N PHE A 69 -19.96 20.36 -10.45
CA PHE A 69 -21.08 19.44 -10.59
C PHE A 69 -22.37 20.24 -10.75
N GLY A 70 -22.75 20.51 -12.00
CA GLY A 70 -23.96 21.29 -12.32
C GLY A 70 -25.29 20.69 -11.84
N LYS A 71 -25.33 19.52 -11.17
CA LYS A 71 -26.58 18.85 -10.76
C LYS A 71 -26.39 17.90 -9.55
N ILE A 72 -26.16 18.44 -8.35
CA ILE A 72 -26.37 17.67 -7.11
C ILE A 72 -27.36 18.44 -6.24
N GLN A 73 -28.65 18.27 -6.53
CA GLN A 73 -29.73 18.96 -5.81
C GLN A 73 -30.32 18.16 -4.65
N ASN A 74 -29.85 16.94 -4.35
CA ASN A 74 -30.45 16.10 -3.30
C ASN A 74 -29.42 15.29 -2.50
N ILE A 75 -28.44 15.95 -1.89
CA ILE A 75 -27.63 15.31 -0.83
C ILE A 75 -27.95 15.99 0.51
N ASN A 76 -28.77 15.28 1.28
CA ASN A 76 -29.09 15.41 2.70
C ASN A 76 -28.46 16.61 3.44
N ILE A 77 -29.31 17.50 3.96
CA ILE A 77 -29.04 18.82 4.56
C ILE A 77 -27.91 18.84 5.62
N LYS A 78 -27.57 17.70 6.23
CA LYS A 78 -26.39 17.58 7.13
C LYS A 78 -25.04 17.72 6.41
N LEU A 79 -24.95 17.43 5.12
CA LEU A 79 -23.71 17.53 4.33
C LEU A 79 -23.42 18.96 3.85
N ASN A 80 -24.46 19.78 3.63
CA ASN A 80 -24.29 21.18 3.22
C ASN A 80 -23.61 22.04 4.29
N ALA A 81 -23.80 21.75 5.59
CA ALA A 81 -23.10 22.44 6.67
C ALA A 81 -21.57 22.16 6.63
N TYR A 82 -21.15 20.95 6.27
CA TYR A 82 -19.74 20.59 6.14
C TYR A 82 -19.13 21.08 4.83
N ALA A 83 -19.89 21.12 3.73
CA ALA A 83 -19.48 21.74 2.47
C ALA A 83 -19.11 23.23 2.66
N PHE A 84 -19.83 23.93 3.54
CA PHE A 84 -19.54 25.33 3.88
C PHE A 84 -18.18 25.51 4.59
N CYS A 85 -17.71 24.53 5.37
CA CYS A 85 -16.39 24.57 6.00
C CYS A 85 -15.24 24.43 4.98
N PHE A 86 -15.44 23.69 3.89
CA PHE A 86 -14.42 23.52 2.84
C PHE A 86 -14.27 24.75 1.94
N GLN A 87 -15.33 25.55 1.77
CA GLN A 87 -15.35 26.73 0.91
C GLN A 87 -14.39 27.86 1.34
N LYS A 88 -13.90 27.87 2.59
CA LYS A 88 -13.05 28.95 3.13
C LYS A 88 -11.55 28.78 2.89
N ARG A 89 -11.07 27.66 2.34
CA ARG A 89 -9.64 27.51 1.98
C ARG A 89 -9.41 27.95 0.54
N LYS A 90 -8.38 28.77 0.29
CA LYS A 90 -7.93 29.07 -1.08
C LYS A 90 -7.61 27.73 -1.77
N SER A 91 -8.24 27.48 -2.91
CA SER A 91 -7.97 26.32 -3.75
C SER A 91 -6.48 26.24 -4.05
N LEU A 92 -5.82 25.16 -3.61
CA LEU A 92 -4.54 24.78 -4.17
C LEU A 92 -4.85 24.31 -5.59
N ILE A 93 -4.58 25.15 -6.59
CA ILE A 93 -4.96 24.95 -7.98
C ILE A 93 -4.23 23.71 -8.51
N PHE A 94 -4.85 22.54 -8.39
CA PHE A 94 -4.46 21.34 -9.12
C PHE A 94 -5.54 21.03 -10.15
N ASN A 95 -5.36 21.57 -11.36
CA ASN A 95 -6.17 21.22 -12.53
C ASN A 95 -5.93 19.75 -12.89
N THR A 96 -6.61 18.83 -12.21
CA THR A 96 -6.71 17.44 -12.66
C THR A 96 -8.08 17.22 -13.29
N LYS A 97 -8.08 16.67 -14.52
CA LYS A 97 -9.29 16.15 -15.15
C LYS A 97 -9.74 14.93 -14.34
N ILE A 98 -10.55 15.14 -13.31
CA ILE A 98 -11.15 14.05 -12.52
C ILE A 98 -12.26 13.44 -13.39
N SER A 99 -11.89 12.47 -14.23
CA SER A 99 -12.79 11.86 -15.22
C SER A 99 -13.36 10.50 -14.78
N LYS A 100 -13.44 10.23 -13.47
CA LYS A 100 -13.87 8.93 -12.94
C LYS A 100 -15.06 9.06 -12.01
N ASN A 101 -15.90 8.03 -11.99
CA ASN A 101 -16.93 7.82 -10.96
C ASN A 101 -16.23 7.69 -9.61
N VAL A 102 -16.06 8.80 -8.88
CA VAL A 102 -15.46 8.83 -7.55
C VAL A 102 -16.56 8.62 -6.50
N ASP A 103 -16.34 7.73 -5.53
CA ASP A 103 -17.26 7.55 -4.39
C ASP A 103 -17.01 8.65 -3.34
N PHE A 104 -17.55 9.83 -3.64
CA PHE A 104 -17.41 11.03 -2.84
C PHE A 104 -17.93 10.85 -1.40
N LEU A 105 -19.07 10.19 -1.22
CA LEU A 105 -19.68 10.02 0.09
C LEU A 105 -18.80 9.17 1.01
N ARG A 106 -18.21 8.11 0.48
CA ARG A 106 -17.30 7.25 1.25
C ARG A 106 -15.98 7.95 1.55
N LEU A 107 -15.40 8.69 0.62
CA LEU A 107 -14.21 9.50 0.86
C LEU A 107 -14.44 10.58 1.91
N LEU A 108 -15.62 11.23 1.89
CA LEU A 108 -16.00 12.22 2.89
C LEU A 108 -16.18 11.58 4.27
N ARG A 109 -16.77 10.39 4.36
CA ARG A 109 -16.83 9.63 5.62
C ARG A 109 -15.44 9.30 6.14
N ILE A 110 -14.52 8.86 5.28
CA ILE A 110 -13.12 8.60 5.65
C ILE A 110 -12.46 9.87 6.19
N TYR A 111 -12.66 11.00 5.52
CA TYR A 111 -12.13 12.28 5.99
C TYR A 111 -12.69 12.66 7.37
N LEU A 112 -14.00 12.49 7.57
CA LEU A 112 -14.70 12.94 8.77
C LEU A 112 -14.51 12.03 9.99
N TYR A 113 -14.29 10.73 9.81
CA TYR A 113 -14.22 9.76 10.91
C TYR A 113 -12.88 9.02 10.99
N GLY A 114 -12.06 9.16 9.97
CA GLY A 114 -10.80 8.44 9.85
C GLY A 114 -10.89 7.11 9.12
N ILE A 115 -9.73 6.54 8.88
CA ILE A 115 -9.54 5.18 8.37
C ILE A 115 -8.22 4.63 8.88
N CYS A 116 -8.24 3.38 9.33
CA CYS A 116 -7.05 2.66 9.75
C CYS A 116 -7.07 1.26 9.13
N PHE A 117 -5.91 0.81 8.68
CA PHE A 117 -5.73 -0.52 8.12
C PHE A 117 -4.72 -1.30 8.95
N ASP A 118 -4.81 -2.63 8.92
CA ASP A 118 -3.65 -3.43 9.28
C ASP A 118 -2.54 -3.24 8.22
N VAL A 119 -1.34 -2.89 8.70
CA VAL A 119 -0.17 -2.59 7.88
C VAL A 119 0.30 -3.81 7.05
N GLN A 120 0.12 -5.04 7.57
CA GLN A 120 0.44 -6.27 6.86
C GLN A 120 -0.49 -6.43 5.66
N ILE A 121 -1.78 -6.14 5.83
CA ILE A 121 -2.77 -6.20 4.74
C ILE A 121 -2.48 -5.13 3.68
N LEU A 122 -2.19 -3.90 4.10
CA LEU A 122 -1.80 -2.82 3.17
C LEU A 122 -0.57 -3.17 2.34
N PHE A 123 0.46 -3.69 3.01
CA PHE A 123 1.69 -4.05 2.34
C PHE A 123 1.47 -5.24 1.38
N SER A 124 0.72 -6.26 1.80
CA SER A 124 0.39 -7.42 0.96
C SER A 124 -0.42 -7.02 -0.27
N SER A 125 -1.43 -6.15 -0.09
CA SER A 125 -2.23 -5.60 -1.20
C SER A 125 -1.36 -4.84 -2.20
N TYR A 126 -0.43 -4.01 -1.69
CA TYR A 126 0.53 -3.28 -2.53
C TYR A 126 1.49 -4.21 -3.30
N VAL A 127 2.02 -5.26 -2.65
CA VAL A 127 2.88 -6.23 -3.32
C VAL A 127 2.08 -6.98 -4.39
N TYR A 128 0.86 -7.43 -4.08
CA TYR A 128 -0.02 -8.10 -5.03
C TYR A 128 -0.32 -7.24 -6.26
N ASP A 129 -0.77 -6.00 -6.08
CA ASP A 129 -1.06 -5.09 -7.18
C ASP A 129 0.17 -4.87 -8.08
N LYS A 130 1.34 -4.71 -7.45
CA LYS A 130 2.59 -4.45 -8.18
C LYS A 130 3.11 -5.69 -8.92
N VAL A 131 3.05 -6.85 -8.28
CA VAL A 131 3.41 -8.14 -8.90
C VAL A 131 2.47 -8.45 -10.06
N SER A 132 1.16 -8.24 -9.85
CA SER A 132 0.13 -8.44 -10.87
C SER A 132 0.39 -7.61 -12.10
N PHE A 133 0.61 -6.31 -11.90
CA PHE A 133 0.92 -5.39 -12.99
C PHE A 133 2.22 -5.74 -13.73
N GLN A 134 3.26 -6.18 -13.02
CA GLN A 134 4.56 -6.55 -13.61
C GLN A 134 4.54 -7.89 -14.37
N ASN A 135 3.56 -8.74 -14.08
CA ASN A 135 3.42 -10.07 -14.64
C ASN A 135 2.13 -10.20 -15.48
N ASN A 136 1.69 -9.11 -16.12
CA ASN A 136 0.55 -9.11 -17.02
C ASN A 136 0.68 -10.26 -18.04
N GLY A 137 -0.37 -11.10 -18.12
CA GLY A 137 -0.42 -12.27 -19.01
C GLY A 137 0.05 -13.58 -18.37
N LYS A 138 0.50 -13.57 -17.12
CA LYS A 138 0.77 -14.77 -16.33
C LYS A 138 -0.40 -15.13 -15.44
N ASN A 139 -0.44 -16.38 -14.99
CA ASN A 139 -1.41 -16.82 -14.00
C ASN A 139 -0.93 -16.41 -12.61
N ILE A 140 -1.74 -15.62 -11.91
CA ILE A 140 -1.43 -15.10 -10.59
C ILE A 140 -2.54 -15.51 -9.65
N ASP A 141 -2.20 -16.37 -8.71
CA ASP A 141 -3.11 -16.90 -7.70
C ASP A 141 -2.72 -16.35 -6.33
N GLN A 142 -3.71 -16.11 -5.48
CA GLN A 142 -3.49 -15.74 -4.08
C GLN A 142 -4.00 -16.87 -3.18
N ASP A 143 -3.10 -17.44 -2.39
CA ASP A 143 -3.42 -18.50 -1.40
C ASP A 143 -3.02 -18.03 0.00
N GLY A 144 -4.01 -17.57 0.76
CA GLY A 144 -3.80 -16.84 2.00
C GLY A 144 -2.89 -15.62 1.80
N ASP A 145 -1.74 -15.63 2.47
CA ASP A 145 -0.73 -14.56 2.39
C ASP A 145 0.28 -14.77 1.24
N LEU A 146 0.20 -15.88 0.50
CA LEU A 146 1.09 -16.17 -0.62
C LEU A 146 0.54 -15.65 -1.94
N ILE A 147 1.43 -15.06 -2.73
CA ILE A 147 1.18 -14.69 -4.12
C ILE A 147 1.96 -15.65 -4.99
N ILE A 148 1.26 -16.44 -5.80
CA ILE A 148 1.82 -17.50 -6.63
C ILE A 148 1.75 -17.09 -8.10
N ILE A 149 2.86 -17.22 -8.82
CA ILE A 149 2.98 -16.89 -10.24
C ILE A 149 3.28 -18.17 -11.03
N ASP A 150 2.41 -18.49 -12.00
CA ASP A 150 2.50 -19.66 -12.88
C ASP A 150 2.72 -20.99 -12.14
N LYS A 151 2.28 -21.09 -10.87
CA LYS A 151 2.54 -22.23 -9.96
C LYS A 151 4.03 -22.56 -9.76
N LYS A 152 4.93 -21.64 -10.16
CA LYS A 152 6.39 -21.82 -10.15
C LYS A 152 7.09 -20.92 -9.16
N PHE A 153 6.60 -19.70 -9.00
CA PHE A 153 7.17 -18.73 -8.08
C PHE A 153 6.18 -18.40 -6.97
N ALA A 154 6.65 -18.38 -5.73
CA ALA A 154 5.88 -17.96 -4.58
C ALA A 154 6.49 -16.71 -3.96
N ILE A 155 5.63 -15.78 -3.54
CA ILE A 155 6.00 -14.53 -2.90
C ILE A 155 5.21 -14.43 -1.61
N LEU A 156 5.91 -14.30 -0.48
CA LEU A 156 5.33 -13.97 0.82
C LEU A 156 5.63 -12.50 1.15
N PRO A 157 4.64 -11.59 1.09
CA PRO A 157 4.79 -10.26 1.65
C PRO A 157 4.85 -10.33 3.17
N LEU A 158 5.88 -9.76 3.79
CA LEU A 158 6.02 -9.68 5.24
C LEU A 158 6.36 -8.23 5.63
N CYS A 159 5.40 -7.54 6.26
CA CYS A 159 5.57 -6.16 6.70
C CYS A 159 6.34 -6.10 8.03
N LYS A 160 7.63 -6.42 7.96
CA LYS A 160 8.54 -6.44 9.11
C LYS A 160 9.83 -5.72 8.80
N GLU A 161 10.34 -4.99 9.78
CA GLU A 161 11.62 -4.31 9.66
C GLU A 161 12.73 -5.35 9.79
N ILE A 162 13.50 -5.51 8.72
CA ILE A 162 14.64 -6.44 8.69
C ILE A 162 15.91 -5.68 9.05
N ASN A 163 16.68 -6.27 9.97
CA ASN A 163 18.05 -5.89 10.24
C ASN A 163 18.97 -7.04 9.83
N THR A 164 19.90 -6.80 8.90
CA THR A 164 20.85 -7.82 8.42
C THR A 164 21.70 -8.45 9.53
N HIS A 165 21.91 -7.76 10.64
CA HIS A 165 22.70 -8.26 11.78
C HIS A 165 21.87 -9.12 12.73
N ASN A 166 20.53 -8.97 12.69
CA ASN A 166 19.60 -9.77 13.48
C ASN A 166 18.25 -9.81 12.78
N LEU A 167 18.06 -10.84 11.95
CA LEU A 167 16.91 -10.93 11.04
C LEU A 167 15.58 -11.08 11.79
N LYS A 168 15.57 -11.69 12.99
CA LYS A 168 14.38 -11.95 13.81
C LYS A 168 13.19 -12.55 13.04
N ILE A 169 13.44 -13.33 11.98
CA ILE A 169 12.41 -13.97 11.13
C ILE A 169 12.53 -15.51 11.07
N GLU A 170 13.19 -16.10 12.06
CA GLU A 170 13.45 -17.55 12.08
C GLU A 170 12.15 -18.36 12.11
N ASN A 171 11.15 -17.92 12.88
CA ASN A 171 9.85 -18.58 12.96
C ASN A 171 9.12 -18.56 11.60
N GLU A 172 9.15 -17.42 10.91
CA GLU A 172 8.58 -17.27 9.57
C GLU A 172 9.31 -18.16 8.56
N ILE A 173 10.65 -18.23 8.64
CA ILE A 173 11.46 -19.13 7.80
C ILE A 173 11.07 -20.60 8.07
N HIS A 174 10.93 -21.01 9.33
CA HIS A 174 10.54 -22.38 9.68
C HIS A 174 9.16 -22.76 9.13
N GLY A 175 8.17 -21.86 9.25
CA GLY A 175 6.85 -22.08 8.65
C GLY A 175 6.91 -22.21 7.12
N LEU A 176 7.74 -21.39 6.47
CA LEU A 176 7.96 -21.42 5.03
C LEU A 176 8.66 -22.70 4.55
N LEU A 177 9.59 -23.25 5.32
CA LEU A 177 10.28 -24.47 4.95
C LEU A 177 9.33 -25.67 4.82
N ASN A 178 8.26 -25.72 5.62
CA ASN A 178 7.21 -26.73 5.46
C ASN A 178 6.44 -26.53 4.14
N LEU A 179 6.09 -25.29 3.81
CA LEU A 179 5.45 -24.97 2.54
C LEU A 179 6.34 -25.31 1.34
N ILE A 180 7.64 -25.03 1.42
CA ILE A 180 8.61 -25.42 0.40
C ILE A 180 8.68 -26.94 0.29
N LYS A 181 8.65 -27.67 1.41
CA LYS A 181 8.67 -29.15 1.40
C LYS A 181 7.48 -29.74 0.64
N GLU A 182 6.30 -29.16 0.82
CA GLU A 182 5.04 -29.63 0.24
C GLU A 182 4.81 -29.19 -1.21
N ASN A 183 5.55 -28.17 -1.67
CA ASN A 183 5.35 -27.54 -2.99
C ASN A 183 6.64 -27.45 -3.81
N ASN A 184 6.55 -27.71 -5.11
CA ASN A 184 7.71 -27.68 -6.01
C ASN A 184 7.94 -26.28 -6.63
N PHE A 185 8.09 -25.25 -5.79
CA PHE A 185 8.40 -23.91 -6.29
C PHE A 185 9.86 -23.82 -6.75
N GLU A 186 10.09 -23.23 -7.93
CA GLU A 186 11.45 -22.93 -8.42
C GLU A 186 12.09 -21.79 -7.59
N LYS A 187 11.28 -20.80 -7.21
CA LYS A 187 11.75 -19.62 -6.47
C LYS A 187 10.73 -19.20 -5.41
N PHE A 188 11.24 -18.89 -4.24
CA PHE A 188 10.46 -18.41 -3.12
C PHE A 188 11.03 -17.08 -2.63
N TYR A 189 10.22 -16.04 -2.62
CA TYR A 189 10.62 -14.71 -2.21
C TYR A 189 9.87 -14.28 -0.96
N ILE A 190 10.60 -14.01 0.12
CA ILE A 190 10.08 -13.27 1.26
C ILE A 190 10.35 -11.79 0.98
N VAL A 191 9.30 -10.99 0.88
CA VAL A 191 9.40 -9.60 0.46
C VAL A 191 9.09 -8.73 1.65
N CYS A 192 10.04 -7.87 2.07
CA CYS A 192 9.88 -6.98 3.23
C CYS A 192 10.09 -5.52 2.85
N PRO A 193 9.48 -4.54 3.55
CA PRO A 193 9.74 -3.13 3.29
C PRO A 193 11.23 -2.79 3.36
N ARG A 194 11.75 -2.17 2.30
CA ARG A 194 13.15 -1.73 2.22
C ARG A 194 13.42 -0.64 3.25
N ASN A 195 14.42 -0.85 4.11
CA ASN A 195 14.86 0.12 5.12
C ASN A 195 16.39 0.34 5.04
N LYS A 196 16.95 1.17 5.95
CA LYS A 196 18.39 1.52 5.95
C LYS A 196 19.30 0.31 6.19
N ASN A 197 18.86 -0.65 6.99
CA ASN A 197 19.59 -1.87 7.35
C ASN A 197 19.29 -3.04 6.39
N PHE A 198 18.40 -2.86 5.42
CA PHE A 198 17.99 -3.90 4.48
C PHE A 198 17.74 -3.32 3.09
N THR A 199 18.82 -3.25 2.31
CA THR A 199 18.86 -2.61 0.97
C THR A 199 19.18 -3.58 -0.17
N HIS A 200 19.76 -4.75 0.15
CA HIS A 200 20.09 -5.82 -0.80
C HIS A 200 19.37 -7.11 -0.41
N PHE A 201 19.13 -7.98 -1.40
CA PHE A 201 18.54 -9.28 -1.12
C PHE A 201 19.53 -10.16 -0.34
N ILE A 202 18.99 -11.06 0.47
CA ILE A 202 19.74 -12.07 1.22
C ILE A 202 19.23 -13.43 0.74
N GLU A 203 20.13 -14.30 0.29
CA GLU A 203 19.78 -15.68 -0.05
C GLU A 203 19.84 -16.53 1.21
N ILE A 204 18.76 -17.26 1.49
CA ILE A 204 18.66 -18.12 2.66
C ILE A 204 19.02 -19.53 2.22
N LYS A 205 20.16 -20.03 2.69
CA LYS A 205 20.63 -21.39 2.43
C LYS A 205 20.09 -22.33 3.49
N HIS A 206 19.38 -23.37 3.06
CA HIS A 206 18.82 -24.39 3.94
C HIS A 206 18.71 -25.72 3.18
N PHE A 207 18.98 -26.84 3.85
CA PHE A 207 19.05 -28.15 3.20
C PHE A 207 17.75 -28.54 2.46
N LEU A 208 16.58 -28.16 2.99
CA LEU A 208 15.29 -28.39 2.34
C LEU A 208 15.15 -27.62 1.01
N CYS A 209 15.72 -26.42 0.93
CA CYS A 209 15.74 -25.64 -0.32
C CYS A 209 16.60 -26.34 -1.37
N ASP A 210 17.75 -26.90 -0.97
CA ASP A 210 18.65 -27.64 -1.86
C ASP A 210 18.00 -28.94 -2.37
N LEU A 211 17.34 -29.69 -1.48
CA LEU A 211 16.61 -30.91 -1.83
C LEU A 211 15.50 -30.65 -2.85
N ASN A 212 14.72 -29.57 -2.66
CA ASN A 212 13.62 -29.20 -3.56
C ASN A 212 14.06 -28.35 -4.75
N LYS A 213 15.35 -28.03 -4.86
CA LYS A 213 15.92 -27.13 -5.88
C LYS A 213 15.22 -25.76 -5.90
N THR A 214 14.76 -25.30 -4.75
CA THR A 214 14.04 -24.04 -4.56
C THR A 214 15.00 -22.94 -4.13
N MET A 215 15.03 -21.83 -4.86
CA MET A 215 15.81 -20.65 -4.44
C MET A 215 14.99 -19.79 -3.46
N LEU A 216 15.40 -19.75 -2.18
CA LEU A 216 14.76 -18.91 -1.16
C LEU A 216 15.52 -17.59 -0.95
N LYS A 217 14.83 -16.45 -1.13
CA LYS A 217 15.43 -15.11 -0.95
C LYS A 217 14.57 -14.20 -0.10
N LEU A 218 15.22 -13.49 0.81
CA LEU A 218 14.67 -12.32 1.48
C LEU A 218 14.98 -11.09 0.61
N VAL A 219 13.95 -10.36 0.17
CA VAL A 219 14.06 -9.29 -0.82
C VAL A 219 13.55 -7.96 -0.26
N PRO A 220 14.37 -6.90 -0.28
CA PRO A 220 13.92 -5.56 0.11
C PRO A 220 13.02 -4.97 -0.96
N TYR A 221 11.85 -4.51 -0.55
CA TYR A 221 10.81 -4.01 -1.44
C TYR A 221 10.54 -2.54 -1.18
N LYS A 222 10.87 -1.71 -2.16
CA LYS A 222 10.60 -0.27 -2.07
C LYS A 222 9.12 -0.02 -2.36
N ILE A 223 8.45 0.65 -1.42
CA ILE A 223 7.12 1.18 -1.62
C ILE A 223 7.25 2.46 -2.45
N SER A 224 6.88 2.36 -3.72
CA SER A 224 6.95 3.46 -4.67
C SER A 224 5.94 3.26 -5.78
N ASN A 225 5.44 4.38 -6.29
CA ASN A 225 4.61 4.44 -7.48
C ASN A 225 5.39 4.19 -8.79
N GLN A 226 6.72 4.17 -8.72
CA GLN A 226 7.57 3.89 -9.87
C GLN A 226 7.52 2.40 -10.20
N ILE A 227 7.01 2.10 -11.38
CA ILE A 227 7.10 0.79 -12.00
C ILE A 227 8.49 0.71 -12.64
N ILE A 228 9.37 -0.08 -12.06
CA ILE A 228 10.65 -0.40 -12.70
C ILE A 228 10.34 -1.45 -13.77
N ARG A 229 10.25 -1.02 -15.04
CA ARG A 229 10.30 -1.95 -16.18
C ARG A 229 11.77 -2.36 -16.34
N ARG A 230 12.10 -3.60 -15.98
CA ARG A 230 13.36 -4.21 -16.41
C ARG A 230 13.14 -4.58 -17.89
N LYS A 231 13.81 -3.86 -18.78
CA LYS A 231 13.95 -4.27 -20.19
C LYS A 231 14.89 -5.47 -20.26
#